data_AF-K1SWG8-F1
#
_entry.id   AF-K1SWG8-F1
#
_cell.length_a   1.000
_cell.length_b   1.000
_cell.length_c   1.000
_cell.angle_alpha   90.00
_cell.angle_beta   90.00
_cell.angle_gamma   90.00
#
_symmetry.space_group_name_H-M   'P 1'
#
loop_
_entity.id
_entity.type
_entity.pdbx_description
1 polymer ?
#
loop_
_entity_poly.entity_id
_entity_poly.type
_entity_poly.pdbx_seq_one_letter_code
_entity_poly.pdbx_strand_id
1 'polypeptide(L)'
;MTRYTREELMLVAEMIHKAKKPYIYLGGGAIISGASAEVAEFAELIDAPVCDTLMGKGAFDGRSERYTGMIGMHGTKTSNLGVSECDLLVA
;
A
#
# COMPACT_ATOMS: atom_id res chain seq x y z
N MET A 1 16.02 -16.17 1.81
CA MET A 1 15.05 -15.96 2.90
C MET A 1 15.39 -14.60 3.50
N THR A 2 14.75 -13.53 3.04
CA THR A 2 15.06 -12.17 3.51
C THR A 2 14.58 -12.07 4.96
N ARG A 3 15.53 -11.83 5.88
CA ARG A 3 15.28 -11.69 7.32
C ARG A 3 15.44 -10.21 7.65
N TYR A 4 14.32 -9.50 7.78
CA TYR A 4 14.33 -8.16 8.35
C TYR A 4 14.68 -8.24 9.84
N THR A 5 15.52 -7.33 10.33
CA THR A 5 15.85 -7.26 11.76
C THR A 5 14.74 -6.56 12.54
N ARG A 6 14.74 -6.72 13.86
CA ARG A 6 13.79 -5.99 14.71
C ARG A 6 14.02 -4.49 14.63
N GLU A 7 15.28 -4.08 14.54
CA GLU A 7 15.68 -2.68 14.41
C GLU A 7 15.16 -2.06 13.11
N GLU A 8 15.25 -2.79 11.99
CA GLU A 8 14.69 -2.36 10.70
C GLU A 8 13.16 -2.22 10.76
N LEU A 9 12.47 -3.18 11.37
CA LEU A 9 11.01 -3.12 11.51
C LEU A 9 10.57 -1.95 12.43
N MET A 10 11.31 -1.67 13.50
CA MET A 10 11.03 -0.53 14.38
C MET A 10 11.23 0.81 13.66
N LEU A 11 12.28 0.91 12.83
CA LEU A 11 12.52 2.09 12.00
C LEU A 11 11.35 2.34 11.03
N VAL A 12 10.87 1.30 10.34
CA VAL A 12 9.73 1.42 9.41
C VAL A 12 8.45 1.81 10.16
N ALA A 13 8.19 1.20 11.33
CA ALA A 13 7.03 1.56 12.16
C ALA A 13 7.09 3.04 12.60
N GLU A 14 8.27 3.55 12.94
CA GLU A 14 8.45 4.97 13.28
C GLU A 14 8.22 5.89 12.07
N MET A 15 8.68 5.48 10.87
CA MET A 15 8.41 6.22 9.62
C MET A 15 6.91 6.29 9.33
N ILE A 16 6.19 5.17 9.44
CA ILE A 16 4.74 5.10 9.28
C ILE A 16 4.04 6.01 10.29
N HIS A 17 4.45 5.97 11.55
CA HIS A 17 3.86 6.80 12.61
C HIS A 17 4.08 8.31 12.37
N LYS A 18 5.21 8.70 11.78
CA LYS A 18 5.53 10.11 11.48
C LYS A 18 4.85 10.62 10.20
N ALA A 19 4.54 9.74 9.26
CA ALA A 19 3.93 10.09 7.98
C ALA A 19 2.60 10.85 8.18
N LYS A 20 2.37 11.86 7.35
CA LYS A 20 1.14 12.65 7.31
C LYS A 20 0.27 12.31 6.11
N LYS A 21 0.87 11.75 5.07
CA LYS A 21 0.21 11.30 3.84
C LYS A 21 0.78 9.93 3.44
N PRO A 22 0.64 8.88 4.28
CA PRO A 22 1.05 7.54 3.89
C PRO A 22 0.20 7.03 2.72
N TYR A 23 0.79 6.21 1.86
CA TYR A 23 0.10 5.59 0.73
C TYR A 23 0.58 4.15 0.54
N ILE A 24 -0.34 3.21 0.36
CA ILE A 24 -0.02 1.81 0.09
C ILE A 24 -0.10 1.53 -1.40
N TYR A 25 0.93 0.90 -1.95
CA TYR A 25 1.03 0.54 -3.35
C TYR A 25 1.28 -0.96 -3.55
N LEU A 26 0.24 -1.67 -3.98
CA LEU A 26 0.28 -3.13 -4.10
C LEU A 26 0.81 -3.61 -5.47
N GLY A 27 1.91 -4.36 -5.42
CA GLY A 27 2.42 -5.15 -6.55
C GLY A 27 1.78 -6.54 -6.65
N GLY A 28 2.18 -7.30 -7.68
CA GLY A 28 1.76 -8.71 -7.83
C GLY A 28 2.23 -9.63 -6.71
N GLY A 29 3.22 -9.22 -5.91
CA GLY A 29 3.66 -9.96 -4.72
C GLY A 29 2.53 -10.21 -3.72
N ALA A 30 1.62 -9.24 -3.54
CA ALA A 30 0.48 -9.38 -2.63
C ALA A 30 -0.52 -10.46 -3.08
N ILE A 31 -0.69 -10.62 -4.40
CA ILE A 31 -1.49 -11.72 -4.98
C ILE A 31 -0.77 -13.05 -4.78
N ILE A 32 0.52 -13.11 -5.12
CA ILE A 32 1.31 -14.35 -5.06
C ILE A 32 1.41 -14.89 -3.63
N SER A 33 1.50 -14.01 -2.63
CA SER A 33 1.55 -14.40 -1.22
C SER A 33 0.17 -14.71 -0.61
N GLY A 34 -0.93 -14.40 -1.29
CA GLY A 34 -2.29 -14.52 -0.75
C GLY A 34 -2.58 -13.55 0.41
N ALA A 35 -1.86 -12.43 0.50
CA ALA A 35 -1.85 -11.55 1.67
C ALA A 35 -2.99 -10.51 1.71
N SER A 36 -4.14 -10.79 1.08
CA SER A 36 -5.22 -9.80 0.97
C SER A 36 -5.81 -9.40 2.32
N ALA A 37 -5.88 -10.32 3.28
CA ALA A 37 -6.39 -10.03 4.61
C ALA A 37 -5.42 -9.15 5.41
N GLU A 38 -4.12 -9.48 5.34
CA GLU A 38 -3.05 -8.76 6.01
C GLU A 38 -2.90 -7.34 5.45
N VAL A 39 -3.05 -7.18 4.14
CA VAL A 39 -3.06 -5.85 3.51
C VAL A 39 -4.28 -5.04 3.95
N ALA A 40 -5.46 -5.66 4.09
CA ALA A 40 -6.66 -4.99 4.60
C ALA A 40 -6.46 -4.49 6.04
N GLU A 41 -6.00 -5.37 6.93
CA GLU A 41 -5.70 -5.03 8.32
C GLU A 41 -4.63 -3.93 8.40
N PHE A 42 -3.57 -4.03 7.60
CA PHE A 42 -2.51 -3.05 7.58
C PHE A 42 -3.00 -1.68 7.11
N ALA A 43 -3.79 -1.62 6.03
CA ALA A 43 -4.36 -0.37 5.52
C ALA A 43 -5.30 0.32 6.53
N GLU A 44 -6.04 -0.46 7.31
CA GLU A 44 -6.86 0.05 8.42
C GLU A 44 -5.99 0.58 9.56
N LEU A 45 -4.96 -0.16 9.96
CA LEU A 45 -4.08 0.22 11.07
C LEU A 45 -3.33 1.52 10.81
N ILE A 46 -2.85 1.72 9.58
CA ILE A 46 -2.11 2.92 9.21
C ILE A 46 -3.00 4.06 8.70
N ASP A 47 -4.31 3.81 8.56
CA ASP A 47 -5.29 4.74 8.01
C ASP A 47 -4.88 5.35 6.66
N ALA A 48 -4.47 4.51 5.70
CA ALA A 48 -3.95 4.97 4.40
C ALA A 48 -4.83 4.58 3.21
N PRO A 49 -4.81 5.38 2.13
CA PRO A 49 -5.30 4.97 0.81
C PRO A 49 -4.42 3.88 0.19
N VAL A 50 -5.04 3.07 -0.68
CA VAL A 50 -4.43 1.91 -1.33
C VAL A 50 -4.65 2.00 -2.84
N CYS A 51 -3.56 1.89 -3.61
CA CYS A 51 -3.61 1.61 -5.05
C CYS A 51 -2.95 0.29 -5.39
N ASP A 52 -3.26 -0.27 -6.55
CA ASP A 52 -2.63 -1.48 -7.06
C ASP A 52 -2.01 -1.28 -8.46
N THR A 53 -0.99 -2.06 -8.75
CA THR A 53 -0.60 -2.34 -10.14
C THR A 53 -1.65 -3.20 -10.81
N LEU A 54 -1.58 -3.31 -12.15
CA LEU A 54 -2.32 -4.35 -12.88
C LEU A 54 -2.04 -5.75 -12.31
N MET A 55 -0.81 -6.03 -11.88
CA MET A 55 -0.42 -7.34 -11.34
C MET A 55 -0.90 -7.57 -9.90
N GLY A 56 -1.09 -6.50 -9.12
CA GLY A 56 -1.62 -6.54 -7.76
C GLY A 56 -3.15 -6.48 -7.72
N LYS A 57 -3.81 -6.33 -8.88
CA LYS A 57 -5.25 -6.15 -8.94
C LYS A 57 -5.99 -7.33 -8.33
N GLY A 58 -6.86 -7.04 -7.37
CA GLY A 58 -7.59 -8.04 -6.60
C GLY A 58 -6.97 -8.38 -5.24
N ALA A 59 -5.81 -7.81 -4.91
CA ALA A 59 -5.18 -8.00 -3.60
C ALA A 59 -5.87 -7.20 -2.48
N PHE A 60 -6.78 -6.29 -2.82
CA PHE A 60 -7.54 -5.44 -1.90
C PHE A 60 -9.00 -5.31 -2.36
N ASP A 61 -9.93 -5.08 -1.44
CA ASP A 61 -11.34 -4.89 -1.79
C ASP A 61 -11.52 -3.60 -2.61
N GLY A 62 -11.88 -3.77 -3.88
CA GLY A 62 -12.11 -2.67 -4.80
C GLY A 62 -13.32 -1.79 -4.46
N ARG A 63 -14.14 -2.18 -3.48
CA ARG A 63 -15.28 -1.40 -2.99
C ARG A 63 -14.98 -0.62 -1.71
N SER A 64 -13.81 -0.84 -1.11
CA SER A 64 -13.37 -0.10 0.07
C SER A 64 -13.19 1.39 -0.25
N GLU A 65 -13.58 2.26 0.68
CA GLU A 65 -13.36 3.71 0.56
C GLU A 65 -11.86 4.08 0.52
N ARG A 66 -11.00 3.16 0.98
CA ARG A 66 -9.53 3.33 0.91
C ARG A 66 -8.96 3.00 -0.46
N TYR A 67 -9.69 2.30 -1.32
CA TYR A 67 -9.19 1.90 -2.64
C TYR A 67 -9.31 3.04 -3.64
N THR A 68 -8.17 3.48 -4.18
CA THR A 68 -8.11 4.59 -5.13
C THR A 68 -8.07 4.15 -6.59
N GLY A 69 -8.03 2.83 -6.85
CA GLY A 69 -7.92 2.26 -8.18
C GLY A 69 -6.48 1.95 -8.60
N MET A 70 -6.32 1.44 -9.83
CA MET A 70 -4.99 1.13 -10.37
C MET A 70 -4.13 2.38 -10.54
N ILE A 71 -2.81 2.25 -10.39
CA ILE A 71 -1.83 3.27 -10.77
C ILE A 71 -1.27 3.02 -12.19
N GLY A 72 -0.76 4.07 -12.84
CA GLY A 72 -0.11 4.01 -14.15
C GLY A 72 -0.92 4.66 -15.27
N MET A 73 -0.48 4.47 -16.52
CA MET A 73 -1.07 5.12 -17.72
C MET A 73 -2.54 4.77 -17.96
N HIS A 74 -2.99 3.61 -17.49
CA HIS A 74 -4.40 3.16 -17.56
C HIS A 74 -5.07 3.15 -16.18
N GLY A 75 -4.42 3.77 -15.19
CA GLY A 75 -4.88 3.86 -13.81
C GLY A 75 -5.80 5.06 -13.58
N THR A 76 -6.08 5.34 -12.33
CA THR A 76 -6.86 6.51 -11.92
C THR A 76 -5.96 7.72 -11.72
N LYS A 77 -6.51 8.91 -11.96
CA LYS A 77 -5.82 10.16 -11.62
C LYS A 77 -5.55 10.25 -10.12
N THR A 78 -6.48 9.77 -9.29
CA THR A 78 -6.36 9.74 -7.83
C THR A 78 -5.15 8.93 -7.39
N SER A 79 -4.94 7.71 -7.89
CA SER A 79 -3.78 6.89 -7.55
C SER A 79 -2.47 7.51 -8.02
N ASN A 80 -2.44 8.03 -9.26
CA ASN A 80 -1.22 8.66 -9.80
C ASN A 80 -0.82 9.93 -9.02
N LEU A 81 -1.79 10.78 -8.66
CA LEU A 81 -1.51 11.97 -7.84
C LEU A 81 -1.19 11.59 -6.40
N GLY A 82 -1.96 10.70 -5.79
CA GLY A 82 -1.78 10.27 -4.41
C GLY A 82 -0.39 9.70 -4.15
N VAL A 83 0.11 8.85 -5.05
CA VAL A 83 1.49 8.34 -4.97
C VAL A 83 2.52 9.44 -5.23
N SER A 84 2.25 10.38 -6.13
CA SER A 84 3.19 11.48 -6.42
C SER A 84 3.29 12.52 -5.29
N GLU A 85 2.25 12.63 -4.46
CA GLU A 85 2.12 13.64 -3.39
C GLU A 85 2.26 13.06 -1.97
N CYS A 86 2.40 11.74 -1.83
CA CYS A 86 2.60 11.08 -0.55
C CYS A 86 3.95 11.46 0.08
N ASP A 87 4.02 11.47 1.41
CA ASP A 87 5.28 11.65 2.14
C ASP A 87 5.90 10.32 2.58
N LEU A 88 5.14 9.24 2.48
CA LEU A 88 5.61 7.87 2.66
C LEU A 88 4.83 6.92 1.73
N LEU A 89 5.56 6.20 0.89
CA LEU A 89 5.01 5.14 0.04
C LEU A 89 5.42 3.77 0.61
N VAL A 90 4.45 2.89 0.86
CA VAL A 90 4.68 1.49 1.27
C VAL A 90 4.36 0.57 0.09
N ALA A 91 5.35 -0.20 -0.38
CA ALA A 91 5.27 -1.01 -1.61
C ALA A 91 5.85 -2.42 -1.43
#